data_AF-A0A519DB28-F1
#
_entry.id   AF-A0A519DB28-F1
#
_cell.length_a   1.000
_cell.length_b   1.000
_cell.length_c   1.000
_cell.angle_alpha   90.00
_cell.angle_beta   90.00
_cell.angle_gamma   90.00
#
_symmetry.space_group_name_H-M   'P 1'
#
loop_
_entity.id
_entity.type
_entity.pdbx_description
1 polymer ?
#
loop_
_entity_poly.entity_id
_entity_poly.type
_entity_poly.pdbx_seq_one_letter_code
_entity_poly.pdbx_strand_id
1 'polypeptide(L)'
;MPKLVDLQKMRHGTELLKRGFAKMQEGGVIMDVVTPEQAHIAEDAGATAVMALERVPADIRADGGVARMSHPHLIKGIIETTSIPVMAKARIGHDEEARVLQTLGVDMVDESEVLTPADPFYHIAKNDFTIPFVCGCTNLGEACRRIMEGAAMIRTKGEAGTGNVVSAIQHARLVAEEIALLQSVDDAGFEVIARTISDGFRGIESESEHSIVVQNTPFGSMDACHDLIVEIMGEVRGMSRLPVVTFSAGGIATPTDAALLMKQGMDGVFVGSGIFKSEHPATTASAIVMATHHFNDPEKVTEASSMMAGKPMDGLEIEKLDVRMAERGS
;
A
#
# COMPACT_ATOMS: atom_id res chain seq x y z
N MET A 1 -1.49 -24.87 -2.82
CA MET A 1 -1.86 -23.91 -3.89
C MET A 1 -2.22 -22.61 -3.21
N PRO A 2 -1.67 -21.46 -3.64
CA PRO A 2 -2.14 -20.18 -3.13
C PRO A 2 -3.63 -20.07 -3.51
N LYS A 3 -4.50 -19.87 -2.51
CA LYS A 3 -5.94 -19.60 -2.73
C LYS A 3 -6.07 -18.19 -3.30
N LEU A 4 -5.66 -18.02 -4.55
CA LEU A 4 -5.78 -16.76 -5.28
C LEU A 4 -7.25 -16.51 -5.65
N VAL A 5 -7.60 -15.24 -5.78
CA VAL A 5 -8.94 -14.81 -6.23
C VAL A 5 -9.27 -15.51 -7.55
N ASP A 6 -10.40 -16.21 -7.58
CA ASP A 6 -10.93 -16.76 -8.82
C ASP A 6 -11.54 -15.60 -9.63
N LEU A 7 -10.71 -15.05 -10.52
CA LEU A 7 -11.08 -13.96 -11.41
C LEU A 7 -12.33 -14.29 -12.27
N GLN A 8 -12.69 -15.57 -12.44
CA GLN A 8 -13.87 -15.99 -13.19
C GLN A 8 -15.19 -15.68 -12.47
N LYS A 9 -15.17 -15.43 -11.15
CA LYS A 9 -16.36 -15.15 -10.34
C LYS A 9 -16.64 -13.66 -10.15
N MET A 10 -15.71 -12.77 -10.52
CA MET A 10 -15.89 -11.34 -10.38
C MET A 10 -16.90 -10.80 -11.40
N ARG A 11 -17.86 -9.99 -10.93
CA ARG A 11 -18.89 -9.39 -11.78
C ARG A 11 -18.39 -8.05 -12.31
N HIS A 12 -18.35 -7.91 -13.64
CA HIS A 12 -18.06 -6.68 -14.41
C HIS A 12 -16.58 -6.39 -14.76
N GLY A 13 -16.42 -5.79 -15.95
CA GLY A 13 -15.12 -5.52 -16.56
C GLY A 13 -14.26 -4.50 -15.81
N THR A 14 -14.82 -3.58 -15.02
CA THR A 14 -14.01 -2.59 -14.30
C THR A 14 -13.28 -3.20 -13.10
N GLU A 15 -13.97 -3.93 -12.23
CA GLU A 15 -13.34 -4.51 -11.04
C GLU A 15 -12.38 -5.66 -11.39
N LEU A 16 -12.80 -6.53 -12.31
CA LEU A 16 -11.97 -7.62 -12.82
C LEU A 16 -10.67 -7.10 -13.46
N LEU A 17 -10.75 -6.05 -14.29
CA LEU A 17 -9.57 -5.46 -14.90
C LEU A 17 -8.67 -4.77 -13.87
N LYS A 18 -9.26 -4.03 -12.90
CA LYS A 18 -8.50 -3.37 -11.83
C LYS A 18 -7.71 -4.38 -10.99
N ARG A 19 -8.36 -5.44 -10.50
CA ARG A 19 -7.68 -6.50 -9.72
C ARG A 19 -6.74 -7.35 -10.60
N GLY A 20 -7.09 -7.56 -11.86
CA GLY A 20 -6.24 -8.24 -12.85
C GLY A 20 -4.95 -7.49 -13.13
N PHE A 21 -5.00 -6.16 -13.24
CA PHE A 21 -3.81 -5.32 -13.31
C PHE A 21 -2.94 -5.51 -12.08
N ALA A 22 -3.50 -5.38 -10.87
CA ALA A 22 -2.77 -5.56 -9.60
C ALA A 22 -2.07 -6.92 -9.48
N LYS A 23 -2.65 -7.96 -10.10
CA LYS A 23 -2.06 -9.31 -10.14
C LYS A 23 -0.81 -9.40 -11.01
N MET A 24 -0.62 -8.51 -11.98
CA MET A 24 0.58 -8.48 -12.82
C MET A 24 1.84 -8.05 -12.05
N GLN A 25 1.70 -7.41 -10.88
CA GLN A 25 2.83 -6.99 -10.06
C GLN A 25 3.25 -8.06 -9.03
N GLU A 26 2.45 -9.10 -8.82
CA GLU A 26 2.73 -10.16 -7.84
C GLU A 26 4.11 -10.80 -8.04
N GLY A 27 4.84 -11.00 -6.94
CA GLY A 27 6.22 -11.46 -6.87
C GLY A 27 7.27 -10.37 -7.07
N GLY A 28 6.86 -9.12 -7.31
CA GLY A 28 7.74 -8.02 -7.70
C GLY A 28 8.08 -7.00 -6.61
N VAL A 29 8.85 -6.01 -7.05
CA VAL A 29 9.20 -4.80 -6.28
C VAL A 29 8.65 -3.58 -6.99
N ILE A 30 7.95 -2.73 -6.24
CA ILE A 30 7.52 -1.40 -6.74
C ILE A 30 8.41 -0.35 -6.09
N MET A 31 9.04 0.50 -6.92
CA MET A 31 10.06 1.45 -6.45
C MET A 31 9.57 2.89 -6.48
N ASP A 32 9.69 3.62 -5.35
CA ASP A 32 9.41 5.06 -5.35
C ASP A 32 10.52 5.81 -6.11
N VAL A 33 10.16 6.67 -7.07
CA VAL A 33 11.10 7.41 -7.91
C VAL A 33 10.70 8.88 -8.02
N VAL A 34 11.69 9.77 -7.94
CA VAL A 34 11.50 11.24 -7.97
C VAL A 34 12.06 11.90 -9.24
N THR A 35 12.75 11.14 -10.10
CA THR A 35 13.22 11.62 -11.40
C THR A 35 13.06 10.55 -12.48
N PRO A 36 13.02 10.93 -13.78
CA PRO A 36 13.08 9.97 -14.89
C PRO A 36 14.27 9.02 -14.83
N GLU A 37 15.45 9.49 -14.41
CA GLU A 37 16.65 8.66 -14.30
C GLU A 37 16.50 7.59 -13.23
N GLN A 38 15.85 7.92 -12.10
CA GLN A 38 15.54 6.91 -11.07
C GLN A 38 14.54 5.88 -11.58
N ALA A 39 13.57 6.30 -12.39
CA ALA A 39 12.62 5.39 -13.03
C ALA A 39 13.33 4.41 -13.98
N HIS A 40 14.28 4.90 -14.77
CA HIS A 40 15.11 4.05 -15.62
C HIS A 40 15.97 3.06 -14.81
N ILE A 41 16.60 3.51 -13.72
CA ILE A 41 17.35 2.62 -12.81
C ILE A 41 16.46 1.52 -12.21
N ALA A 42 15.24 1.88 -11.81
CA ALA A 42 14.28 0.93 -11.25
C ALA A 42 13.87 -0.14 -12.28
N GLU A 43 13.59 0.28 -13.52
CA GLU A 43 13.28 -0.60 -14.63
C GLU A 43 14.44 -1.56 -14.95
N ASP A 44 15.66 -1.04 -15.09
CA ASP A 44 16.87 -1.84 -15.35
C ASP A 44 17.15 -2.86 -14.24
N ALA A 45 16.83 -2.50 -12.99
CA ALA A 45 16.97 -3.38 -11.84
C ALA A 45 15.92 -4.50 -11.78
N GLY A 46 14.86 -4.43 -12.60
CA GLY A 46 13.78 -5.41 -12.64
C GLY A 46 12.58 -5.08 -11.74
N ALA A 47 12.34 -3.80 -11.44
CA ALA A 47 11.09 -3.39 -10.78
C ALA A 47 9.87 -3.78 -11.64
N THR A 48 8.78 -4.20 -11.00
CA THR A 48 7.52 -4.53 -11.72
C THR A 48 6.68 -3.30 -12.02
N ALA A 49 6.91 -2.20 -11.29
CA ALA A 49 6.33 -0.88 -11.52
C ALA A 49 7.15 0.18 -10.76
N VAL A 50 6.94 1.44 -11.11
CA VAL A 50 7.50 2.59 -10.36
C VAL A 50 6.38 3.41 -9.72
N MET A 51 6.69 4.09 -8.62
CA MET A 51 5.78 4.98 -7.90
C MET A 51 6.32 6.40 -7.95
N ALA A 52 5.68 7.26 -8.75
CA ALA A 52 6.06 8.65 -8.93
C ALA A 52 5.63 9.50 -7.73
N LEU A 53 6.58 10.21 -7.15
CA LEU A 53 6.39 11.16 -6.06
C LEU A 53 7.40 12.31 -6.14
N GLU A 54 7.11 13.48 -5.57
CA GLU A 54 8.00 14.65 -5.66
C GLU A 54 9.27 14.47 -4.80
N ARG A 55 9.13 13.76 -3.67
CA ARG A 55 10.18 13.51 -2.69
C ARG A 55 9.99 12.14 -2.06
N VAL A 56 11.07 11.39 -1.87
CA VAL A 56 10.98 10.09 -1.17
C VAL A 56 10.57 10.30 0.30
N PRO A 57 9.98 9.29 0.98
CA PRO A 57 9.45 9.48 2.33
C PRO A 57 10.47 10.01 3.35
N ALA A 58 11.74 9.63 3.25
CA ALA A 58 12.82 10.16 4.09
C ALA A 58 12.99 11.69 3.94
N ASP A 59 12.87 12.23 2.72
CA ASP A 59 12.96 13.67 2.46
C ASP A 59 11.70 14.41 2.93
N ILE A 60 10.52 13.81 2.76
CA ILE A 60 9.27 14.37 3.29
C ILE A 60 9.36 14.59 4.81
N ARG A 61 10.01 13.65 5.53
CA ARG A 61 10.25 13.81 6.97
C ARG A 61 11.24 14.91 7.29
N ALA A 62 12.37 14.96 6.57
CA ALA A 62 13.44 15.90 6.82
C ALA A 62 13.01 17.35 6.55
N ASP A 63 12.27 17.57 5.45
CA ASP A 63 11.81 18.90 5.05
C ASP A 63 10.59 19.38 5.85
N GLY A 64 9.76 18.44 6.32
CA GLY A 64 8.47 18.72 6.93
C GLY A 64 7.49 19.39 5.96
N GLY A 65 6.51 20.10 6.54
CA GLY A 65 5.46 20.80 5.79
C GLY A 65 4.40 19.88 5.20
N VAL A 66 3.70 20.37 4.18
CA VAL A 66 2.59 19.67 3.52
C VAL A 66 3.09 18.94 2.27
N ALA A 67 2.99 17.62 2.26
CA ALA A 67 3.28 16.78 1.10
C ALA A 67 2.00 16.52 0.30
N ARG A 68 2.07 16.67 -1.03
CA ARG A 68 0.93 16.62 -1.96
C ARG A 68 1.23 15.71 -3.15
N MET A 69 0.27 15.57 -4.07
CA MET A 69 0.50 14.97 -5.39
C MET A 69 1.64 15.69 -6.12
N SER A 70 2.46 14.92 -6.82
CA SER A 70 3.58 15.44 -7.61
C SER A 70 3.13 16.34 -8.75
N HIS A 71 4.03 17.23 -9.15
CA HIS A 71 3.79 18.08 -10.31
C HIS A 71 3.56 17.23 -11.58
N PRO A 72 2.54 17.53 -12.41
CA PRO A 72 2.23 16.76 -13.62
C PRO A 72 3.39 16.57 -14.59
N HIS A 73 4.30 17.54 -14.68
CA HIS A 73 5.50 17.44 -15.54
C HIS A 73 6.44 16.31 -15.10
N LEU A 74 6.64 16.13 -13.78
CA LEU A 74 7.47 15.05 -13.24
C LEU A 74 6.86 13.69 -13.57
N ILE A 75 5.54 13.55 -13.37
CA ILE A 75 4.81 12.31 -13.65
C ILE A 75 4.91 11.96 -15.14
N LYS A 76 4.66 12.92 -16.03
CA LYS A 76 4.79 12.70 -17.48
C LYS A 76 6.21 12.30 -17.89
N GLY A 77 7.23 12.95 -17.33
CA GLY A 77 8.62 12.58 -17.61
C GLY A 77 8.94 11.14 -17.21
N ILE A 78 8.40 10.66 -16.09
CA ILE A 78 8.56 9.26 -15.66
C ILE A 78 7.82 8.29 -16.58
N ILE A 79 6.57 8.60 -16.95
CA ILE A 79 5.78 7.81 -17.92
C ILE A 79 6.51 7.68 -19.25
N GLU A 80 7.07 8.79 -19.76
CA GLU A 80 7.77 8.80 -21.06
C GLU A 80 9.10 8.04 -21.05
N THR A 81 9.67 7.77 -19.86
CA THR A 81 11.01 7.18 -19.71
C THR A 81 11.01 5.68 -19.48
N THR A 82 9.91 5.11 -18.99
CA THR A 82 9.83 3.69 -18.61
C THR A 82 8.76 2.95 -19.40
N SER A 83 8.95 1.65 -19.57
CA SER A 83 7.98 0.76 -20.22
C SER A 83 7.16 -0.08 -19.22
N ILE A 84 7.62 -0.13 -17.96
CA ILE A 84 6.88 -0.72 -16.84
C ILE A 84 5.79 0.24 -16.32
N PRO A 85 4.74 -0.27 -15.66
CA PRO A 85 3.66 0.57 -15.14
C PRO A 85 4.13 1.69 -14.21
N VAL A 86 3.50 2.85 -14.34
CA VAL A 86 3.75 4.03 -13.50
C VAL A 86 2.56 4.28 -12.58
N MET A 87 2.81 4.21 -11.29
CA MET A 87 1.86 4.57 -10.25
C MET A 87 2.18 5.99 -9.74
N ALA A 88 1.21 6.65 -9.10
CA ALA A 88 1.46 7.95 -8.46
C ALA A 88 0.63 8.14 -7.19
N LYS A 89 1.16 8.92 -6.25
CA LYS A 89 0.51 9.15 -4.95
C LYS A 89 -0.48 10.31 -4.99
N ALA A 90 -1.65 10.09 -4.39
CA ALA A 90 -2.62 11.13 -4.03
C ALA A 90 -2.78 11.19 -2.50
N ARG A 91 -3.14 12.36 -1.98
CA ARG A 91 -3.45 12.51 -0.56
C ARG A 91 -4.74 11.74 -0.21
N ILE A 92 -4.78 11.22 1.02
CA ILE A 92 -6.00 10.61 1.57
C ILE A 92 -7.18 11.58 1.47
N GLY A 93 -8.27 11.11 0.86
CA GLY A 93 -9.50 11.86 0.66
C GLY A 93 -9.46 12.91 -0.45
N HIS A 94 -8.36 13.05 -1.20
CA HIS A 94 -8.24 14.08 -2.23
C HIS A 94 -8.62 13.56 -3.62
N ASP A 95 -9.92 13.42 -3.85
CA ASP A 95 -10.51 12.95 -5.11
C ASP A 95 -10.03 13.72 -6.35
N GLU A 96 -9.90 15.05 -6.26
CA GLU A 96 -9.43 15.88 -7.38
C GLU A 96 -7.95 15.61 -7.76
N GLU A 97 -7.09 15.21 -6.81
CA GLU A 97 -5.72 14.79 -7.13
C GLU A 97 -5.77 13.47 -7.91
N ALA A 98 -6.59 12.52 -7.47
CA ALA A 98 -6.78 11.26 -8.18
C ALA A 98 -7.39 11.45 -9.58
N ARG A 99 -8.28 12.42 -9.78
CA ARG A 99 -8.84 12.75 -11.11
C ARG A 99 -7.77 13.30 -12.05
N VAL A 100 -6.87 14.14 -11.54
CA VAL A 100 -5.72 14.62 -12.31
C VAL A 100 -4.81 13.46 -12.66
N LEU A 101 -4.45 12.59 -11.72
CA LEU A 101 -3.61 11.42 -11.96
C LEU A 101 -4.20 10.48 -13.02
N GLN A 102 -5.49 10.18 -12.93
CA GLN A 102 -6.20 9.38 -13.95
C GLN A 102 -6.14 10.05 -15.33
N THR A 103 -6.27 11.38 -15.39
CA THR A 103 -6.20 12.15 -16.64
C THR A 103 -4.79 12.17 -17.23
N LEU A 104 -3.76 12.14 -16.37
CA LEU A 104 -2.36 12.06 -16.79
C LEU A 104 -1.99 10.68 -17.34
N GLY A 105 -2.82 9.66 -17.10
CA GLY A 105 -2.61 8.32 -17.62
C GLY A 105 -1.60 7.51 -16.79
N VAL A 106 -1.53 7.74 -15.47
CA VAL A 106 -0.87 6.76 -14.59
C VAL A 106 -1.65 5.45 -14.60
N ASP A 107 -1.01 4.33 -14.27
CA ASP A 107 -1.64 3.00 -14.34
C ASP A 107 -2.35 2.62 -13.04
N MET A 108 -1.95 3.21 -11.91
CA MET A 108 -2.58 3.02 -10.59
C MET A 108 -2.35 4.25 -9.69
N VAL A 109 -3.33 4.59 -8.86
CA VAL A 109 -3.20 5.64 -7.84
C VAL A 109 -2.92 5.00 -6.48
N ASP A 110 -1.94 5.54 -5.75
CA ASP A 110 -1.71 5.21 -4.34
C ASP A 110 -2.32 6.29 -3.45
N GLU A 111 -3.43 5.99 -2.80
CA GLU A 111 -4.00 6.87 -1.80
C GLU A 111 -3.19 6.71 -0.49
N SER A 112 -2.26 7.65 -0.27
CA SER A 112 -1.10 7.38 0.56
C SER A 112 -1.05 8.19 1.85
N GLU A 113 -0.85 7.48 2.96
CA GLU A 113 -0.61 8.02 4.31
C GLU A 113 0.72 8.78 4.45
N VAL A 114 1.64 8.57 3.50
CA VAL A 114 2.92 9.28 3.44
C VAL A 114 2.71 10.76 3.12
N LEU A 115 1.72 11.07 2.27
CA LEU A 115 1.34 12.44 1.99
C LEU A 115 0.49 13.00 3.14
N THR A 116 0.36 14.32 3.21
CA THR A 116 -0.48 14.95 4.24
C THR A 116 -1.95 14.70 3.91
N PRO A 117 -2.76 14.08 4.80
CA PRO A 117 -4.18 13.84 4.51
C PRO A 117 -4.93 15.13 4.14
N ALA A 118 -5.83 15.04 3.16
CA ALA A 118 -6.67 16.16 2.75
C ALA A 118 -8.04 16.12 3.43
N ASP A 119 -8.60 14.93 3.60
CA ASP A 119 -9.81 14.67 4.38
C ASP A 119 -9.44 13.82 5.62
N PRO A 120 -9.75 14.26 6.84
CA PRO A 120 -9.47 13.49 8.05
C PRO A 120 -10.50 12.40 8.36
N PHE A 121 -11.63 12.35 7.65
CA PHE A 121 -12.76 11.47 7.95
C PHE A 121 -12.95 10.37 6.91
N TYR A 122 -12.81 10.69 5.63
CA TYR A 122 -13.09 9.75 4.54
C TYR A 122 -11.94 9.62 3.56
N HIS A 123 -11.78 8.41 3.03
CA HIS A 123 -10.93 8.17 1.86
C HIS A 123 -11.72 8.45 0.58
N ILE A 124 -11.01 8.44 -0.54
CA ILE A 124 -11.59 8.59 -1.88
C ILE A 124 -12.57 7.43 -2.15
N ALA A 125 -13.73 7.74 -2.75
CA ALA A 125 -14.66 6.76 -3.31
C ALA A 125 -14.08 6.17 -4.61
N LYS A 126 -13.24 5.13 -4.47
CA LYS A 126 -12.42 4.57 -5.56
C LYS A 126 -13.25 3.85 -6.63
N ASN A 127 -14.50 3.50 -6.31
CA ASN A 127 -15.46 2.94 -7.25
C ASN A 127 -15.92 3.95 -8.32
N ASP A 128 -15.78 5.25 -8.09
CA ASP A 128 -16.13 6.30 -9.07
C ASP A 128 -15.05 6.48 -10.17
N PHE A 129 -13.93 5.78 -10.03
CA PHE A 129 -12.79 5.87 -10.93
C PHE A 129 -12.68 4.64 -11.82
N THR A 130 -12.06 4.80 -12.99
CA THR A 130 -11.72 3.69 -13.88
C THR A 130 -10.34 3.11 -13.57
N ILE A 131 -9.41 3.97 -13.14
CA ILE A 131 -8.06 3.59 -12.71
C ILE A 131 -8.10 2.77 -11.41
N PRO A 132 -7.25 1.73 -11.25
CA PRO A 132 -7.14 1.01 -9.98
C PRO A 132 -6.45 1.86 -8.90
N PHE A 133 -6.72 1.49 -7.64
CA PHE A 133 -6.09 2.10 -6.48
C PHE A 133 -5.36 1.06 -5.64
N VAL A 134 -4.22 1.47 -5.07
CA VAL A 134 -3.57 0.82 -3.93
C VAL A 134 -3.75 1.69 -2.68
N CYS A 135 -4.02 1.05 -1.54
CA CYS A 135 -4.17 1.73 -0.26
C CYS A 135 -3.35 1.05 0.84
N GLY A 136 -2.94 1.84 1.84
CA GLY A 136 -2.28 1.33 3.04
C GLY A 136 -3.26 0.77 4.07
N CYS A 137 -2.85 -0.28 4.79
CA CYS A 137 -3.53 -0.73 6.02
C CYS A 137 -2.54 -1.03 7.17
N THR A 138 -2.91 -0.73 8.41
CA THR A 138 -2.18 -1.25 9.60
C THR A 138 -2.72 -2.58 10.14
N ASN A 139 -3.99 -2.87 9.85
CA ASN A 139 -4.77 -3.99 10.38
C ASN A 139 -5.83 -4.47 9.37
N LEU A 140 -6.51 -5.58 9.66
CA LEU A 140 -7.56 -6.17 8.82
C LEU A 140 -8.75 -5.23 8.65
N GLY A 141 -9.12 -4.47 9.68
CA GLY A 141 -10.24 -3.53 9.61
C GLY A 141 -10.00 -2.42 8.59
N GLU A 142 -8.82 -1.80 8.61
CA GLU A 142 -8.41 -0.85 7.57
C GLU A 142 -8.42 -1.51 6.19
N ALA A 143 -7.85 -2.72 6.05
CA ALA A 143 -7.82 -3.41 4.77
C ALA A 143 -9.23 -3.66 4.20
N CYS A 144 -10.15 -4.17 5.01
CA CYS A 144 -11.54 -4.41 4.61
C CYS A 144 -12.25 -3.11 4.21
N ARG A 145 -12.07 -2.01 4.97
CA ARG A 145 -12.64 -0.70 4.59
C ARG A 145 -12.07 -0.20 3.27
N ARG A 146 -10.76 -0.23 3.06
CA ARG A 146 -10.12 0.21 1.82
C ARG A 146 -10.59 -0.61 0.61
N ILE A 147 -10.75 -1.93 0.76
CA ILE A 147 -11.29 -2.81 -0.29
C ILE A 147 -12.75 -2.44 -0.60
N MET A 148 -13.59 -2.24 0.43
CA MET A 148 -14.99 -1.83 0.25
C MET A 148 -15.12 -0.51 -0.52
N GLU A 149 -14.27 0.46 -0.20
CA GLU A 149 -14.20 1.75 -0.90
C GLU A 149 -13.75 1.63 -2.37
N GLY A 150 -13.19 0.49 -2.78
CA GLY A 150 -12.79 0.18 -4.16
C GLY A 150 -11.30 -0.02 -4.40
N ALA A 151 -10.48 -0.24 -3.35
CA ALA A 151 -9.06 -0.55 -3.53
C ALA A 151 -8.86 -1.90 -4.25
N ALA A 152 -8.08 -1.89 -5.32
CA ALA A 152 -7.76 -3.10 -6.11
C ALA A 152 -6.53 -3.84 -5.57
N MET A 153 -5.75 -3.17 -4.74
CA MET A 153 -4.53 -3.64 -4.12
C MET A 153 -4.41 -3.05 -2.71
N ILE A 154 -3.86 -3.83 -1.79
CA ILE A 154 -3.51 -3.37 -0.44
C ILE A 154 -2.00 -3.48 -0.26
N ARG A 155 -1.45 -2.55 0.51
CA ARG A 155 -0.11 -2.68 1.08
C ARG A 155 -0.20 -2.50 2.59
N THR A 156 0.48 -3.33 3.35
CA THR A 156 0.65 -3.03 4.78
C THR A 156 1.46 -1.74 4.90
N LYS A 157 1.02 -0.86 5.78
CA LYS A 157 1.77 0.35 6.11
C LYS A 157 3.06 -0.08 6.80
N GLY A 158 4.03 0.80 6.78
CA GLY A 158 5.19 0.78 7.67
C GLY A 158 5.52 2.21 8.03
N GLU A 159 6.56 2.41 8.82
CA GLU A 159 6.99 3.78 9.11
C GLU A 159 7.90 4.27 7.97
N ALA A 160 7.27 4.70 6.88
CA ALA A 160 7.95 5.02 5.62
C ALA A 160 9.07 6.05 5.79
N GLY A 161 10.23 5.83 5.20
CA GLY A 161 11.37 6.76 5.28
C GLY A 161 12.25 6.61 6.53
N THR A 162 11.96 5.66 7.42
CA THR A 162 12.78 5.40 8.61
C THR A 162 13.92 4.41 8.40
N GLY A 163 13.90 3.61 7.32
CA GLY A 163 14.83 2.50 7.15
C GLY A 163 14.69 1.40 8.22
N ASN A 164 13.57 1.39 8.96
CA ASN A 164 13.29 0.42 10.02
C ASN A 164 12.06 -0.43 9.67
N VAL A 165 12.29 -1.72 9.37
CA VAL A 165 11.25 -2.66 8.92
C VAL A 165 10.25 -3.08 10.01
N VAL A 166 10.50 -2.72 11.28
CA VAL A 166 9.70 -3.23 12.41
C VAL A 166 8.20 -2.93 12.29
N SER A 167 7.81 -1.74 11.83
CA SER A 167 6.39 -1.39 11.66
C SER A 167 5.74 -2.18 10.53
N ALA A 168 6.47 -2.43 9.43
CA ALA A 168 5.96 -3.26 8.34
C ALA A 168 5.71 -4.70 8.82
N ILE A 169 6.61 -5.25 9.65
CA ILE A 169 6.43 -6.56 10.27
C ILE A 169 5.26 -6.57 11.25
N GLN A 170 5.14 -5.54 12.08
CA GLN A 170 4.03 -5.39 13.02
C GLN A 170 2.69 -5.47 12.30
N HIS A 171 2.49 -4.67 11.25
CA HIS A 171 1.23 -4.63 10.52
C HIS A 171 0.98 -5.91 9.71
N ALA A 172 2.01 -6.48 9.07
CA ALA A 172 1.89 -7.76 8.38
C ALA A 172 1.46 -8.90 9.32
N ARG A 173 2.04 -8.96 10.54
CA ARG A 173 1.65 -9.93 11.56
C ARG A 173 0.25 -9.66 12.09
N LEU A 174 -0.10 -8.41 12.37
CA LEU A 174 -1.43 -8.06 12.89
C LEU A 174 -2.53 -8.48 11.90
N VAL A 175 -2.36 -8.16 10.61
CA VAL A 175 -3.28 -8.60 9.55
C VAL A 175 -3.40 -10.13 9.53
N ALA A 176 -2.27 -10.86 9.60
CA ALA A 176 -2.30 -12.32 9.58
C ALA A 176 -3.02 -12.92 10.80
N GLU A 177 -2.78 -12.40 12.01
CA GLU A 177 -3.43 -12.86 13.25
C GLU A 177 -4.93 -12.53 13.26
N GLU A 178 -5.33 -11.36 12.77
CA GLU A 178 -6.75 -10.99 12.67
C GLU A 178 -7.49 -11.83 11.61
N ILE A 179 -6.81 -12.19 10.52
CA ILE A 179 -7.35 -13.17 9.56
C ILE A 179 -7.53 -14.52 10.25
N ALA A 180 -6.54 -14.99 11.01
CA ALA A 180 -6.64 -16.26 11.75
C ALA A 180 -7.78 -16.24 12.78
N LEU A 181 -7.96 -15.13 13.50
CA LEU A 181 -9.09 -14.91 14.39
C LEU A 181 -10.41 -15.05 13.63
N LEU A 182 -10.54 -14.37 12.48
CA LEU A 182 -11.75 -14.41 11.64
C LEU A 182 -12.09 -15.84 11.15
N GLN A 183 -11.10 -16.72 10.99
CA GLN A 183 -11.33 -18.13 10.66
C GLN A 183 -11.89 -18.96 11.81
N SER A 184 -11.68 -18.51 13.05
CA SER A 184 -11.98 -19.29 14.27
C SER A 184 -13.28 -18.86 14.97
N VAL A 185 -13.74 -17.63 14.74
CA VAL A 185 -14.95 -17.09 15.36
C VAL A 185 -16.21 -17.74 14.79
N ASP A 186 -17.25 -17.82 15.62
CA ASP A 186 -18.60 -18.19 15.21
C ASP A 186 -19.31 -17.00 14.53
N ASP A 187 -20.55 -17.20 14.11
CA ASP A 187 -21.32 -16.17 13.39
C ASP A 187 -21.57 -14.91 14.26
N ALA A 188 -21.69 -15.08 15.57
CA ALA A 188 -21.85 -13.96 16.49
C ALA A 188 -20.54 -13.14 16.60
N GLY A 189 -19.40 -13.80 16.77
CA GLY A 189 -18.09 -13.14 16.77
C GLY A 189 -17.76 -12.48 15.43
N PHE A 190 -18.14 -13.12 14.32
CA PHE A 190 -17.99 -12.56 12.98
C PHE A 190 -18.73 -11.22 12.85
N GLU A 191 -20.00 -11.15 13.27
CA GLU A 191 -20.82 -9.93 13.25
C GLU A 191 -20.24 -8.82 14.14
N VAL A 192 -19.70 -9.17 15.32
CA VAL A 192 -19.03 -8.19 16.21
C VAL A 192 -17.82 -7.57 15.52
N ILE A 193 -17.02 -8.37 14.82
CA ILE A 193 -15.87 -7.85 14.04
C ILE A 193 -16.38 -6.96 12.90
N ALA A 194 -17.42 -7.39 12.16
CA ALA A 194 -17.96 -6.63 11.04
C ALA A 194 -18.47 -5.24 11.45
N ARG A 195 -19.18 -5.15 12.58
CA ARG A 195 -19.60 -3.89 13.18
C ARG A 195 -18.42 -3.02 13.57
N THR A 196 -17.45 -3.59 14.28
CA THR A 196 -16.22 -2.88 14.68
C THR A 196 -15.50 -2.28 13.48
N ILE A 197 -15.40 -3.03 12.38
CA ILE A 197 -14.77 -2.56 11.14
C ILE A 197 -15.60 -1.43 10.51
N SER A 198 -16.92 -1.59 10.47
CA SER A 198 -17.86 -0.62 9.88
C SER A 198 -17.93 0.70 10.66
N ASP A 199 -17.81 0.65 11.99
CA ASP A 199 -17.79 1.85 12.84
C ASP A 199 -16.58 2.75 12.58
N GLY A 200 -15.55 2.26 11.88
CA GLY A 200 -14.47 3.10 11.36
C GLY A 200 -14.95 4.25 10.46
N PHE A 201 -16.13 4.15 9.83
CA PHE A 201 -16.72 5.24 9.05
C PHE A 201 -17.40 6.33 9.91
N ARG A 202 -17.53 6.10 11.21
CA ARG A 202 -18.17 7.03 12.16
C ARG A 202 -17.21 8.01 12.81
N GLY A 203 -15.95 8.10 12.34
CA GLY A 203 -14.94 8.97 12.95
C GLY A 203 -15.38 10.44 13.10
N ILE A 204 -16.19 10.96 12.19
CA ILE A 204 -16.73 12.34 12.30
C ILE A 204 -17.68 12.52 13.49
N GLU A 205 -18.31 11.46 13.99
CA GLU A 205 -19.20 11.53 15.16
C GLU A 205 -18.43 11.93 16.42
N SER A 206 -17.18 11.46 16.59
CA SER A 206 -16.37 11.80 17.77
C SER A 206 -15.87 13.24 17.79
N GLU A 207 -15.73 13.87 16.62
CA GLU A 207 -15.34 15.28 16.50
C GLU A 207 -16.54 16.25 16.62
N SER A 208 -17.77 15.72 16.67
CA SER A 208 -18.97 16.55 16.69
C SER A 208 -19.36 16.98 18.10
N GLU A 209 -19.51 18.30 18.30
CA GLU A 209 -20.12 18.86 19.53
C GLU A 209 -21.65 18.64 19.59
N HIS A 210 -22.25 18.06 18.54
CA HIS A 210 -23.71 18.03 18.37
C HIS A 210 -24.32 16.62 18.33
N SER A 211 -23.59 15.59 18.78
CA SER A 211 -24.08 14.19 18.82
C SER A 211 -24.70 13.73 17.49
N ILE A 212 -24.04 14.08 16.38
CA ILE A 212 -24.47 13.61 15.06
C ILE A 212 -24.37 12.09 14.99
N VAL A 213 -25.23 11.49 14.17
CA VAL A 213 -25.17 10.07 13.84
C VAL A 213 -25.02 9.95 12.34
N VAL A 214 -23.93 9.34 11.89
CA VAL A 214 -23.66 9.07 10.48
C VAL A 214 -24.66 8.03 10.00
N GLN A 215 -25.45 8.43 9.01
CA GLN A 215 -26.40 7.57 8.30
C GLN A 215 -25.89 7.23 6.89
N ASN A 216 -25.18 8.18 6.26
CA ASN A 216 -24.62 8.05 4.94
C ASN A 216 -23.15 8.45 4.95
N THR A 217 -22.36 7.73 4.18
CA THR A 217 -20.96 7.99 3.87
C THR A 217 -20.85 8.35 2.38
N PRO A 218 -19.68 8.81 1.90
CA PRO A 218 -19.42 8.93 0.47
C PRO A 218 -19.59 7.62 -0.32
N PHE A 219 -19.60 6.46 0.35
CA PHE A 219 -19.67 5.12 -0.24
C PHE A 219 -21.09 4.53 -0.23
N GLY A 220 -22.06 5.23 0.36
CA GLY A 220 -23.44 4.75 0.53
C GLY A 220 -23.93 4.84 1.98
N SER A 221 -25.09 4.24 2.27
CA SER A 221 -25.60 4.19 3.64
C SER A 221 -24.70 3.35 4.55
N MET A 222 -24.73 3.60 5.86
CA MET A 222 -23.98 2.79 6.84
C MET A 222 -24.36 1.30 6.75
N ASP A 223 -25.64 0.99 6.53
CA ASP A 223 -26.11 -0.38 6.36
C ASP A 223 -25.51 -1.02 5.09
N ALA A 224 -25.47 -0.29 3.96
CA ALA A 224 -24.86 -0.79 2.74
C ALA A 224 -23.34 -1.02 2.90
N CYS A 225 -22.65 -0.12 3.61
CA CYS A 225 -21.24 -0.29 3.93
C CYS A 225 -21.02 -1.53 4.79
N HIS A 226 -21.85 -1.74 5.81
CA HIS A 226 -21.79 -2.92 6.68
C HIS A 226 -22.00 -4.22 5.91
N ASP A 227 -23.01 -4.29 5.05
CA ASP A 227 -23.30 -5.48 4.24
C ASP A 227 -22.13 -5.84 3.32
N LEU A 228 -21.48 -4.85 2.71
CA LEU A 228 -20.28 -5.07 1.88
C LEU A 228 -19.06 -5.50 2.72
N ILE A 229 -18.90 -4.97 3.93
CA ILE A 229 -17.84 -5.42 4.85
C ILE A 229 -18.06 -6.88 5.25
N VAL A 230 -19.30 -7.29 5.53
CA VAL A 230 -19.66 -8.69 5.80
C VAL A 230 -19.30 -9.59 4.62
N GLU A 231 -19.58 -9.16 3.39
CA GLU A 231 -19.21 -9.89 2.18
C GLU A 231 -17.69 -10.06 2.06
N ILE A 232 -16.92 -8.97 2.17
CA ILE A 232 -15.46 -8.98 2.10
C ILE A 232 -14.85 -9.86 3.20
N MET A 233 -15.33 -9.75 4.44
CA MET A 233 -14.89 -10.61 5.53
C MET A 233 -15.22 -12.08 5.26
N GLY A 234 -16.35 -12.37 4.62
CA GLY A 234 -16.70 -13.70 4.15
C GLY A 234 -15.68 -14.25 3.15
N GLU A 235 -15.25 -13.43 2.18
CA GLU A 235 -14.17 -13.78 1.26
C GLU A 235 -12.85 -14.03 1.99
N VAL A 236 -12.45 -13.12 2.89
CA VAL A 236 -11.23 -13.26 3.70
C VAL A 236 -11.23 -14.57 4.48
N ARG A 237 -12.36 -14.88 5.16
CA ARG A 237 -12.53 -16.12 5.94
C ARG A 237 -12.40 -17.36 5.07
N GLY A 238 -12.98 -17.36 3.87
CA GLY A 238 -12.90 -18.49 2.93
C GLY A 238 -11.52 -18.67 2.29
N MET A 239 -10.85 -17.56 1.98
CA MET A 239 -9.56 -17.52 1.30
C MET A 239 -8.37 -17.67 2.25
N SER A 240 -8.54 -17.36 3.54
CA SER A 240 -7.44 -17.30 4.51
C SER A 240 -6.38 -16.25 4.16
N ARG A 241 -6.79 -15.19 3.44
CA ARG A 241 -5.99 -14.03 3.01
C ARG A 241 -6.91 -12.92 2.52
N LEU A 242 -6.38 -11.71 2.33
CA LEU A 242 -7.14 -10.62 1.68
C LEU A 242 -7.52 -11.00 0.23
N PRO A 243 -8.70 -10.58 -0.26
CA PRO A 243 -9.19 -10.87 -1.61
C PRO A 243 -8.58 -9.98 -2.70
N VAL A 244 -7.42 -9.36 -2.42
CA VAL A 244 -6.67 -8.51 -3.35
C VAL A 244 -5.18 -8.78 -3.20
N VAL A 245 -4.37 -8.30 -4.14
CA VAL A 245 -2.91 -8.34 -4.02
C VAL A 245 -2.49 -7.58 -2.76
N THR A 246 -1.65 -8.19 -1.94
CA THR A 246 -1.22 -7.67 -0.64
C THR A 246 0.30 -7.53 -0.60
N PHE A 247 0.80 -6.30 -0.69
CA PHE A 247 2.22 -6.01 -0.57
C PHE A 247 2.56 -5.55 0.84
N SER A 248 3.85 -5.42 1.13
CA SER A 248 4.32 -4.70 2.32
C SER A 248 5.11 -3.47 1.93
N ALA A 249 4.97 -2.39 2.70
CA ALA A 249 5.64 -1.13 2.46
C ALA A 249 6.28 -0.56 3.74
N GLY A 250 7.28 0.30 3.56
CA GLY A 250 7.89 1.10 4.63
C GLY A 250 9.03 0.40 5.37
N GLY A 251 10.14 1.11 5.55
CA GLY A 251 11.25 0.66 6.38
C GLY A 251 12.19 -0.39 5.77
N ILE A 252 11.93 -0.85 4.54
CA ILE A 252 12.80 -1.78 3.81
C ILE A 252 14.06 -1.03 3.38
N ALA A 253 15.22 -1.43 3.90
CA ALA A 253 16.52 -0.83 3.60
C ALA A 253 17.52 -1.82 3.00
N THR A 254 17.28 -3.12 3.17
CA THR A 254 18.21 -4.19 2.76
C THR A 254 17.50 -5.34 2.02
N PRO A 255 18.24 -6.17 1.26
CA PRO A 255 17.69 -7.37 0.63
C PRO A 255 17.08 -8.35 1.65
N THR A 256 17.65 -8.42 2.86
CA THR A 256 17.13 -9.26 3.94
C THR A 256 15.80 -8.77 4.50
N ASP A 257 15.56 -7.45 4.53
CA ASP A 257 14.26 -6.90 4.95
C ASP A 257 13.16 -7.28 3.95
N ALA A 258 13.47 -7.19 2.65
CA ALA A 258 12.55 -7.61 1.59
C ALA A 258 12.22 -9.10 1.71
N ALA A 259 13.25 -9.96 1.85
CA ALA A 259 13.04 -11.39 2.02
C ALA A 259 12.24 -11.73 3.30
N LEU A 260 12.46 -11.00 4.40
CA LEU A 260 11.74 -11.17 5.65
C LEU A 260 10.23 -10.90 5.48
N LEU A 261 9.86 -9.85 4.76
CA LEU A 261 8.47 -9.50 4.50
C LEU A 261 7.79 -10.48 3.54
N MET A 262 8.49 -10.93 2.49
CA MET A 262 7.98 -11.99 1.62
C MET A 262 7.68 -13.28 2.41
N LYS A 263 8.51 -13.62 3.41
CA LYS A 263 8.25 -14.76 4.33
C LYS A 263 7.01 -14.57 5.22
N GLN A 264 6.47 -13.36 5.37
CA GLN A 264 5.19 -13.13 6.05
C GLN A 264 3.98 -13.37 5.14
N GLY A 265 4.17 -13.93 3.94
CA GLY A 265 3.08 -14.24 3.01
C GLY A 265 2.62 -13.04 2.18
N MET A 266 3.46 -12.01 2.06
CA MET A 266 3.22 -10.86 1.19
C MET A 266 3.44 -11.25 -0.28
N ASP A 267 2.64 -10.67 -1.16
CA ASP A 267 2.71 -10.90 -2.61
C ASP A 267 3.83 -10.05 -3.26
N GLY A 268 4.46 -9.13 -2.55
CA GLY A 268 5.52 -8.25 -3.06
C GLY A 268 5.85 -7.13 -2.07
N VAL A 269 6.77 -6.24 -2.45
CA VAL A 269 7.24 -5.14 -1.59
C VAL A 269 7.29 -3.79 -2.30
N PHE A 270 7.02 -2.73 -1.55
CA PHE A 270 7.27 -1.33 -1.95
C PHE A 270 8.53 -0.80 -1.29
N VAL A 271 9.46 -0.28 -2.08
CA VAL A 271 10.73 0.28 -1.58
C VAL A 271 11.01 1.63 -2.20
N GLY A 272 11.07 2.67 -1.37
CA GLY A 272 11.46 4.00 -1.80
C GLY A 272 12.83 4.41 -1.29
N SER A 273 12.84 5.03 -0.10
CA SER A 273 14.06 5.56 0.51
C SER A 273 15.19 4.52 0.67
N GLY A 274 14.87 3.24 0.88
CA GLY A 274 15.86 2.18 1.00
C GLY A 274 16.81 2.06 -0.19
N ILE A 275 16.33 2.40 -1.39
CA ILE A 275 17.11 2.35 -2.63
C ILE A 275 17.81 3.69 -2.86
N PHE A 276 17.03 4.76 -3.05
CA PHE A 276 17.59 6.05 -3.52
C PHE A 276 18.22 6.92 -2.43
N LYS A 277 18.21 6.45 -1.17
CA LYS A 277 19.05 6.99 -0.07
C LYS A 277 20.19 6.06 0.33
N SER A 278 20.38 4.95 -0.38
CA SER A 278 21.60 4.14 -0.25
C SER A 278 22.77 4.79 -1.00
N GLU A 279 23.99 4.37 -0.68
CA GLU A 279 25.21 4.85 -1.33
C GLU A 279 25.25 4.50 -2.84
N HIS A 280 24.71 3.33 -3.20
CA HIS A 280 24.72 2.81 -4.57
C HIS A 280 23.33 2.32 -5.01
N PRO A 281 22.42 3.22 -5.44
CA PRO A 281 21.03 2.87 -5.71
C PRO A 281 20.80 1.73 -6.73
N ALA A 282 21.57 1.69 -7.83
CA ALA A 282 21.37 0.69 -8.88
C ALA A 282 21.65 -0.74 -8.40
N THR A 283 22.74 -0.94 -7.64
CA THR A 283 23.09 -2.26 -7.09
C THR A 283 22.17 -2.62 -5.93
N THR A 284 21.79 -1.66 -5.09
CA THR A 284 20.78 -1.85 -4.03
C THR A 284 19.43 -2.28 -4.61
N ALA A 285 18.96 -1.63 -5.68
CA ALA A 285 17.72 -1.97 -6.36
C ALA A 285 17.75 -3.41 -6.89
N SER A 286 18.81 -3.78 -7.62
CA SER A 286 18.98 -5.12 -8.19
C SER A 286 19.05 -6.20 -7.10
N ALA A 287 19.74 -5.90 -6.00
CA ALA A 287 19.84 -6.78 -4.84
C ALA A 287 18.47 -7.03 -4.18
N ILE A 288 17.68 -5.97 -3.99
CA ILE A 288 16.34 -6.07 -3.40
C ILE A 288 15.40 -6.86 -4.31
N VAL A 289 15.43 -6.64 -5.62
CA VAL A 289 14.66 -7.43 -6.60
C VAL A 289 15.02 -8.91 -6.52
N MET A 290 16.33 -9.22 -6.55
CA MET A 290 16.82 -10.58 -6.45
C MET A 290 16.37 -11.28 -5.15
N ALA A 291 16.51 -10.61 -4.00
CA ALA A 291 16.09 -11.18 -2.72
C ALA A 291 14.57 -11.33 -2.61
N THR A 292 13.80 -10.45 -3.24
CA THR A 292 12.32 -10.56 -3.30
C THR A 292 11.90 -11.79 -4.08
N HIS A 293 12.51 -12.06 -5.24
CA HIS A 293 12.21 -13.25 -6.04
C HIS A 293 12.68 -14.55 -5.39
N HIS A 294 13.83 -14.52 -4.71
CA HIS A 294 14.46 -15.71 -4.13
C HIS A 294 14.39 -15.77 -2.60
N PHE A 295 13.38 -15.14 -2.00
CA PHE A 295 13.29 -14.91 -0.54
C PHE A 295 13.39 -16.19 0.32
N ASN A 296 13.02 -17.34 -0.23
CA ASN A 296 13.09 -18.64 0.44
C ASN A 296 14.43 -19.36 0.30
N ASP A 297 15.35 -18.86 -0.53
CA ASP A 297 16.68 -19.42 -0.76
C ASP A 297 17.73 -18.56 -0.03
N PRO A 298 18.28 -19.04 1.12
CA PRO A 298 19.27 -18.27 1.88
C PRO A 298 20.57 -18.01 1.12
N GLU A 299 20.97 -18.88 0.19
CA GLU A 299 22.19 -18.68 -0.61
C GLU A 299 21.97 -17.52 -1.59
N LYS A 300 20.80 -17.48 -2.24
CA LYS A 300 20.43 -16.36 -3.13
C LYS A 300 20.24 -15.05 -2.39
N VAL A 301 19.66 -15.07 -1.19
CA VAL A 301 19.56 -13.87 -0.35
C VAL A 301 20.96 -13.41 0.10
N THR A 302 21.89 -14.33 0.39
CA THR A 302 23.29 -14.00 0.72
C THR A 302 24.01 -13.38 -0.47
N GLU A 303 23.81 -13.92 -1.67
CA GLU A 303 24.32 -13.37 -2.94
C GLU A 303 23.79 -11.95 -3.15
N ALA A 304 22.48 -11.75 -3.03
CA ALA A 304 21.83 -10.45 -3.13
C ALA A 304 22.37 -9.44 -2.10
N SER A 305 22.49 -9.83 -0.83
CA SER A 305 23.08 -8.99 0.21
C SER A 305 24.54 -8.60 -0.10
N SER A 306 25.29 -9.47 -0.77
CA SER A 306 26.67 -9.20 -1.16
C SER A 306 26.79 -8.30 -2.39
N MET A 307 25.73 -8.21 -3.22
CA MET A 307 25.66 -7.27 -4.36
C MET A 307 25.50 -5.82 -3.90
N MET A 308 24.90 -5.60 -2.73
CA MET A 308 24.71 -4.25 -2.19
C MET A 308 26.08 -3.68 -1.83
N ALA A 309 26.54 -2.74 -2.65
CA ALA A 309 27.77 -2.01 -2.39
C ALA A 309 27.47 -0.86 -1.42
N GLY A 310 28.39 -0.60 -0.49
CA GLY A 310 28.32 0.57 0.39
C GLY A 310 27.24 0.47 1.47
N LYS A 311 26.93 1.62 2.08
CA LYS A 311 26.02 1.71 3.22
C LYS A 311 24.55 1.74 2.75
N PRO A 312 23.63 1.01 3.42
CA PRO A 312 22.19 1.20 3.22
C PRO A 312 21.76 2.58 3.73
N MET A 313 20.50 2.95 3.52
CA MET A 313 19.95 4.17 4.11
C MET A 313 20.10 4.17 5.65
N ASP A 314 20.26 5.36 6.23
CA ASP A 314 20.30 5.49 7.69
C ASP A 314 18.95 5.16 8.33
N GLY A 315 19.01 4.48 9.48
CA GLY A 315 17.86 4.11 10.28
C GLY A 315 17.44 5.22 11.25
N LEU A 316 16.13 5.39 11.43
CA LEU A 316 15.54 6.25 12.46
C LEU A 316 14.84 5.40 13.52
N GLU A 317 15.03 5.78 14.79
CA GLU A 317 14.29 5.20 15.91
C GLU A 317 12.86 5.72 15.93
N ILE A 318 11.89 4.82 15.84
CA ILE A 318 10.47 5.15 15.65
C ILE A 318 9.87 5.88 16.88
N GLU A 319 10.41 5.61 18.06
CA GLU A 319 10.02 6.24 19.32
C GLU A 319 10.39 7.72 19.41
N LYS A 320 11.31 8.17 18.55
CA LYS A 320 11.80 9.56 18.53
C LYS A 320 11.15 10.40 17.42
N LEU A 321 10.20 9.83 16.68
CA LEU A 321 9.53 10.55 15.59
C LEU A 321 8.38 11.38 16.15
N ASP A 322 8.35 12.67 15.80
CA ASP A 322 7.24 13.57 16.14
C ASP A 322 5.95 13.20 15.40
N VAL A 323 6.10 12.66 14.17
CA VAL A 323 4.98 12.31 13.30
C VAL A 323 5.13 10.88 12.81
N ARG A 324 4.12 10.07 13.13
CA ARG A 324 4.00 8.70 12.63
C ARG A 324 3.06 8.66 11.44
N MET A 325 3.64 8.44 10.26
CA MET A 325 2.87 8.40 9.01
C MET A 325 1.92 7.19 8.97
N ALA A 326 2.31 6.07 9.60
CA ALA A 326 1.48 4.86 9.63
C ALA A 326 0.14 5.06 10.37
N GLU A 327 0.07 6.02 11.29
CA GLU A 327 -1.13 6.33 12.08
C GLU A 327 -2.14 7.21 11.32
N ARG A 328 -1.81 7.69 10.12
CA ARG A 328 -2.74 8.50 9.30
C ARG A 328 -3.70 7.62 8.51
N GLY A 329 -4.92 8.12 8.30
CA GLY A 329 -5.93 7.46 7.45
C GLY A 329 -6.40 6.10 8.00
N SER A 330 -6.43 5.95 9.32
CA SER A 330 -6.97 4.78 10.01
C SER A 330 -8.50 4.81 10.03
#